data_AF-A0A257T9K2-F1
#
_entry.id   AF-A0A257T9K2-F1
#
_cell.length_a   1.000
_cell.length_b   1.000
_cell.length_c   1.000
_cell.angle_alpha   90.00
_cell.angle_beta   90.00
_cell.angle_gamma   90.00
#
_symmetry.space_group_name_H-M   'P 1'
#
loop_
_entity.id
_entity.type
_entity.pdbx_description
1 polymer ?
#
loop_
_entity_poly.entity_id
_entity_poly.type
_entity_poly.pdbx_seq_one_letter_code
_entity_poly.pdbx_strand_id
1 'polypeptide(L)' 'QWVAAGWVDSFRHLHPDSITYSWWSQRTNARVRNIGWRLDYFWIHESLLPRLRGAGIATDVTGSDHCPVWLELG' A
#
# COMPACT_ATOMS: atom_id res chain seq x y z
N GLN A 1 1.53 14.52 11.84
CA GLN A 1 1.61 13.89 13.17
C GLN A 1 2.37 12.57 13.12
N TRP A 2 1.90 11.56 12.39
CA TRP A 2 2.52 10.22 12.34
C TRP A 2 3.97 10.20 11.81
N VAL A 3 4.22 10.85 10.67
CA VAL A 3 5.59 10.97 10.10
C VAL A 3 6.54 11.66 11.07
N ALA A 4 6.10 12.76 11.69
CA ALA A 4 6.88 13.49 12.69
C ALA A 4 7.12 12.66 13.98
N ALA A 5 6.32 11.61 14.22
CA ALA A 5 6.47 10.70 15.33
C ALA A 5 7.26 9.42 14.96
N GLY A 6 8.02 9.44 13.87
CA GLY A 6 8.90 8.34 13.46
C GLY A 6 8.18 7.20 12.73
N TRP A 7 6.93 7.36 12.31
CA TRP A 7 6.22 6.35 11.51
C TRP A 7 6.48 6.54 10.02
N VAL A 8 6.73 5.42 9.34
CA VAL A 8 7.08 5.34 7.92
C VAL A 8 6.06 4.48 7.19
N ASP A 9 5.52 4.99 6.10
CA ASP A 9 4.72 4.23 5.13
C ASP A 9 5.64 3.25 4.39
N SER A 10 5.52 1.95 4.68
CA SER A 10 6.45 0.94 4.17
C SER A 10 6.43 0.82 2.65
N PHE A 11 5.25 0.94 2.03
CA PHE A 11 5.12 0.88 0.58
C PHE A 11 5.80 2.08 -0.08
N ARG A 12 5.56 3.30 0.43
CA ARG A 12 6.16 4.50 -0.15
C ARG A 12 7.67 4.57 0.10
N HIS A 13 8.15 3.99 1.21
CA HIS A 13 9.59 3.88 1.48
C HIS A 13 10.31 3.02 0.43
N LEU A 14 9.72 1.89 0.03
CA LEU A 14 10.31 1.00 -0.97
C LEU A 14 10.02 1.41 -2.42
N HIS A 15 8.88 2.09 -2.65
CA HIS A 15 8.39 2.45 -3.98
C HIS A 15 8.02 3.95 -4.06
N PRO A 16 9.01 4.86 -3.95
CA PRO A 16 8.78 6.31 -3.80
C PRO A 16 8.00 6.92 -4.96
N ASP A 17 8.16 6.41 -6.18
CA ASP A 17 7.58 6.97 -7.40
C ASP A 17 6.42 6.14 -7.96
N SER A 18 6.16 4.95 -7.39
CA SER A 18 5.11 4.07 -7.90
C SER A 18 3.71 4.62 -7.62
N ILE A 19 2.88 4.60 -8.66
CA ILE A 19 1.44 4.86 -8.58
C ILE A 19 0.73 3.51 -8.58
N THR A 20 0.28 3.10 -7.40
CA THR A 20 -0.42 1.84 -7.20
C THR A 20 -1.55 2.05 -6.21
N TYR A 21 -2.71 1.50 -6.51
CA TYR A 21 -3.94 1.67 -5.75
C TYR A 21 -4.30 0.38 -5.03
N SER A 22 -4.98 0.51 -3.89
CA SER A 22 -5.52 -0.62 -3.13
C SER A 22 -7.04 -0.67 -3.19
N TRP A 23 -7.69 0.38 -3.69
CA TRP A 23 -9.13 0.51 -3.79
C TRP A 23 -9.57 1.06 -5.14
N TRP A 24 -10.71 0.57 -5.64
CA TRP A 24 -11.39 1.09 -6.81
C TRP A 24 -12.90 1.05 -6.61
N SER A 25 -13.61 2.07 -7.12
CA SER A 25 -15.06 2.05 -7.13
C SER A 25 -15.61 0.84 -7.92
N GLN A 26 -16.59 0.16 -7.35
CA GLN A 26 -17.31 -0.92 -8.06
C GLN A 26 -18.19 -0.41 -9.21
N ARG A 27 -18.33 0.91 -9.35
CA ARG A 27 -19.07 1.52 -10.44
C ARG A 27 -18.15 1.72 -11.64
N THR A 28 -18.72 1.69 -12.84
CA THR A 28 -18.06 2.13 -14.08
C THR A 28 -16.75 1.38 -14.41
N ASN A 29 -16.55 0.15 -13.94
CA ASN A 29 -15.32 -0.61 -14.17
C ASN A 29 -14.03 0.17 -13.80
N ALA A 30 -14.04 0.89 -12.66
CA ALA A 30 -12.91 1.74 -12.27
C ALA A 30 -11.60 0.95 -12.11
N ARG A 31 -11.67 -0.29 -11.61
CA ARG A 31 -10.52 -1.20 -11.47
C ARG A 31 -9.86 -1.52 -12.79
N VAL A 32 -10.65 -1.84 -13.82
CA VAL A 32 -10.15 -2.13 -15.18
C VAL A 32 -9.48 -0.91 -15.80
N ARG A 33 -10.00 0.29 -15.53
CA ARG A 33 -9.44 1.56 -16.02
C ARG A 33 -8.32 2.11 -15.13
N ASN A 34 -7.96 1.38 -14.08
CA ASN A 34 -7.01 1.79 -13.05
C ASN A 34 -7.28 3.20 -12.47
N ILE A 35 -8.55 3.54 -12.24
CA ILE A 35 -8.96 4.79 -11.60
C ILE A 35 -9.23 4.47 -10.14
N GLY A 36 -8.20 4.57 -9.30
CA GLY A 36 -8.23 4.09 -7.93
C GLY A 36 -7.58 5.05 -6.94
N TRP A 37 -7.64 4.64 -5.68
CA TRP A 37 -7.04 5.33 -4.54
C TRP A 37 -6.20 4.33 -3.77
N ARG A 38 -5.12 4.79 -3.13
CA ARG A 38 -4.39 3.97 -2.16
C ARG A 38 -4.91 4.34 -0.77
N LEU A 39 -5.70 3.46 -0.18
CA LEU A 39 -6.38 3.70 1.10
C LEU A 39 -5.90 2.75 2.22
N ASP A 40 -5.17 1.69 1.83
CA ASP A 40 -4.71 0.64 2.73
C ASP A 40 -3.19 0.71 2.86
N TYR A 41 -2.69 0.65 4.09
CA TYR A 41 -1.29 0.94 4.41
C TYR A 41 -0.77 0.01 5.52
N PHE A 42 0.50 -0.35 5.42
CA PHE A 42 1.29 -0.71 6.59
C PHE A 42 2.22 0.45 6.93
N TRP A 43 2.05 1.00 8.14
CA TRP A 43 3.00 1.93 8.73
C TRP A 43 3.87 1.17 9.72
N ILE A 44 5.17 1.40 9.65
CA ILE A 44 6.15 0.85 10.59
C ILE A 44 6.85 1.99 11.32
N HIS A 45 7.27 1.77 12.55
CA HIS A 45 8.19 2.71 13.19
C HIS A 45 9.56 2.64 12.51
N GLU A 46 10.27 3.76 12.41
CA GLU A 46 11.59 3.85 11.76
C GLU A 46 12.62 2.85 12.31
N SER A 47 12.50 2.45 13.57
CA SER A 47 13.36 1.43 14.18
C SER A 47 13.20 0.02 13.56
N LEU A 48 12.12 -0.22 12.81
CA LEU A 48 11.88 -1.46 12.08
C LEU A 48 12.40 -1.42 10.63
N LEU A 49 12.90 -0.28 10.14
CA LEU A 49 13.44 -0.18 8.77
C LEU A 49 14.54 -1.21 8.48
N PRO A 50 15.50 -1.52 9.37
CA PRO A 50 16.50 -2.56 9.11
C PRO A 50 15.91 -3.97 8.93
N ARG A 51 14.66 -4.18 9.38
CA ARG A 51 13.94 -5.44 9.25
C ARG A 51 12.98 -5.44 8.06
N LEU A 52 12.78 -4.32 7.37
CA LEU A 52 11.86 -4.23 6.24
C LEU A 52 12.45 -4.98 5.04
N ARG A 53 11.89 -6.15 4.72
CA ARG A 53 12.30 -6.96 3.55
C ARG A 53 11.46 -6.68 2.31
N GLY A 54 10.18 -6.34 2.50
CA GLY A 54 9.29 -6.06 1.38
C GLY A 54 7.98 -5.41 1.81
N ALA A 55 7.35 -4.70 0.88
CA ALA A 55 6.00 -4.20 0.99
C ALA A 55 5.39 -4.07 -0.42
N GLY A 56 4.09 -4.34 -0.53
CA GLY A 56 3.41 -4.31 -1.83
C GLY A 56 1.90 -4.34 -1.74
N ILE A 57 1.27 -4.30 -2.91
CA ILE A 57 -0.19 -4.26 -3.09
C ILE A 57 -0.56 -5.32 -4.12
N ALA A 58 -1.39 -6.28 -3.73
CA ALA A 58 -1.75 -7.45 -4.55
C ALA A 58 -2.94 -7.13 -5.48
N THR A 59 -2.71 -6.27 -6.47
CA THR A 59 -3.78 -5.72 -7.34
C THR A 59 -4.50 -6.76 -8.20
N ASP A 60 -3.91 -7.93 -8.38
CA ASP A 60 -4.45 -9.11 -9.07
C ASP A 60 -5.47 -9.88 -8.23
N VAL A 61 -5.44 -9.76 -6.90
CA VAL A 61 -6.39 -10.45 -6.01
C VAL A 61 -7.73 -9.72 -5.99
N THR A 62 -8.76 -10.36 -6.54
CA THR A 62 -10.12 -9.82 -6.65
C THR A 62 -11.07 -10.41 -5.60
N GLY A 63 -12.25 -9.80 -5.43
CA GLY A 63 -13.31 -10.27 -4.52
C GLY A 63 -13.86 -9.18 -3.60
N SER A 64 -13.17 -8.04 -3.51
CA SER A 64 -13.57 -6.82 -2.83
C SER A 64 -13.34 -5.61 -3.74
N ASP A 65 -13.92 -4.47 -3.39
CA ASP A 65 -13.57 -3.14 -3.92
C ASP A 65 -12.15 -2.72 -3.51
N HIS A 66 -11.60 -3.35 -2.47
CA HIS A 66 -10.19 -3.32 -2.11
C HIS A 66 -9.41 -4.54 -2.65
N CYS A 67 -8.08 -4.44 -2.67
CA CYS A 67 -7.17 -5.58 -2.75
C CYS A 67 -6.21 -5.62 -1.54
N PRO A 68 -5.67 -6.78 -1.17
CA PRO A 68 -4.75 -6.89 -0.05
C PRO A 68 -3.49 -6.04 -0.22
N VAL A 69 -3.02 -5.46 0.88
CA VAL A 69 -1.67 -4.92 1.01
C VAL A 69 -0.86 -5.84 1.92
N TRP A 70 0.44 -5.91 1.71
CA TRP A 70 1.30 -6.84 2.44
C TRP A 70 2.60 -6.19 2.88
N LEU A 71 3.19 -6.77 3.92
CA LEU A 71 4.45 -6.37 4.53
C LEU A 71 5.25 -7.63 4.87
N GLU A 72 6.54 -7.63 4.58
CA GLU A 72 7.47 -8.67 4.98
C GLU A 72 8.55 -8.07 5.88
N LEU A 73 8.71 -8.65 7.08
CA LEU A 73 9.74 -8.29 8.05
C LEU A 73 10.70 -9.45 8.28
N GLY A 74 11.95 -9.10 8.56
CA GLY A 74 13.08 -10.01 8.71
C GLY A 74 13.57 -10.27 10.12
#